data_AF-A0A2X3KYA0-F1
#
_entry.id   AF-A0A2X3KYA0-F1
#
_cell.length_a   1.000
_cell.length_b   1.000
_cell.length_c   1.000
_cell.angle_alpha   90.00
_cell.angle_beta   90.00
_cell.angle_gamma   90.00
#
_symmetry.space_group_name_H-M   'P 1'
#
loop_
_entity.id
_entity.type
_entity.pdbx_description
1 polymer ?
#
loop_
_entity_poly.entity_id
_entity_poly.type
_entity_poly.pdbx_seq_one_letter_code
_entity_poly.pdbx_strand_id
1 'polypeptide(L)'
;MADAWRWSSYRATAGEEEPSDFLATDWILSQFHQDRARAEKEYRKFVKEGSGTDVWADLRGGVILGTERFVEALEPLLRGRSPEVPHGGDSSKREAGDPAQTRGALFRHQGQLRSK
;
A
#
# COMPACT_ATOMS: atom_id res chain seq x y z
N MET A 1 -3.48 13.96 6.59
CA MET A 1 -2.80 12.63 6.47
C MET A 1 -3.53 11.75 5.47
N ALA A 2 -4.87 11.73 5.45
CA ALA A 2 -5.64 11.07 4.38
C ALA A 2 -5.51 11.74 3.00
N ASP A 3 -5.19 13.03 2.95
CA ASP A 3 -5.10 13.83 1.71
C ASP A 3 -4.02 13.37 0.73
N ALA A 4 -2.99 12.69 1.24
CA ALA A 4 -1.85 12.29 0.43
C ALA A 4 -2.07 10.95 -0.30
N TRP A 5 -3.12 10.20 0.03
CA TRP A 5 -3.46 8.91 -0.60
C TRP A 5 -4.89 8.92 -1.16
N ARG A 6 -5.08 9.68 -2.25
CA ARG A 6 -6.36 9.83 -2.96
C ARG A 6 -6.98 8.52 -3.45
N TRP A 7 -6.16 7.50 -3.66
CA TRP A 7 -6.56 6.17 -4.15
C TRP A 7 -6.94 5.20 -3.02
N SER A 8 -6.91 5.65 -1.76
CA SER A 8 -7.37 4.82 -0.64
C SER A 8 -8.90 4.79 -0.57
N SER A 9 -9.44 3.64 -0.15
CA SER A 9 -10.87 3.50 0.20
C SER A 9 -11.23 4.17 1.53
N TYR A 10 -10.24 4.75 2.24
CA TYR A 10 -10.43 5.35 3.56
C TYR A 10 -11.47 6.47 3.51
N ARG A 11 -11.40 7.38 2.53
CA ARG A 11 -12.28 8.56 2.47
C ARG A 11 -13.75 8.15 2.34
N ALA A 12 -14.03 7.20 1.47
CA ALA A 12 -15.37 6.62 1.33
C ALA A 12 -15.81 5.84 2.58
N THR A 13 -14.91 5.09 3.22
CA THR A 13 -15.23 4.32 4.45
C THR A 13 -15.43 5.24 5.65
N ALA A 14 -14.69 6.35 5.69
CA ALA A 14 -14.77 7.40 6.69
C ALA A 14 -15.85 8.43 6.36
N GLY A 15 -16.79 8.18 5.44
CA GLY A 15 -17.89 9.11 5.12
C GLY A 15 -17.45 10.51 4.67
N GLU A 16 -16.22 10.66 4.18
CA GLU A 16 -15.69 11.91 3.62
C GLU A 16 -16.03 12.04 2.12
N GLU A 17 -16.36 10.92 1.47
CA GLU A 17 -16.81 10.84 0.09
C GLU A 17 -17.89 9.77 -0.06
N GLU A 18 -18.74 9.90 -1.08
CA GLU A 18 -19.71 8.88 -1.43
C GLU A 18 -18.96 7.60 -1.87
N PRO A 19 -19.25 6.42 -1.31
CA PRO A 19 -18.65 5.18 -1.77
C PRO A 19 -19.09 4.88 -3.19
N SER A 20 -18.17 4.39 -4.01
CA SER A 20 -18.49 3.87 -5.34
C SER A 20 -19.28 2.56 -5.22
N ASP A 21 -20.11 2.24 -6.20
CA ASP A 21 -20.99 1.05 -6.18
C ASP A 21 -20.25 -0.28 -5.93
N PHE A 22 -18.97 -0.35 -6.28
CA PHE A 22 -18.13 -1.53 -6.07
C PHE A 22 -17.49 -1.60 -4.68
N LEU A 23 -17.58 -0.54 -3.87
CA LEU A 23 -16.94 -0.44 -2.56
C LEU A 23 -17.97 -0.68 -1.44
N ALA A 24 -18.07 -1.93 -1.00
CA ALA A 24 -18.91 -2.31 0.13
C ALA A 24 -18.30 -1.86 1.47
N THR A 25 -18.76 -0.71 1.99
CA THR A 25 -18.30 -0.17 3.29
C THR A 25 -19.11 -0.67 4.48
N ASP A 26 -20.34 -1.15 4.24
CA ASP A 26 -21.30 -1.48 5.30
C ASP A 26 -20.82 -2.62 6.21
N TRP A 27 -20.21 -3.65 5.64
CA TRP A 27 -19.68 -4.76 6.44
C TRP A 27 -18.58 -4.28 7.40
N ILE A 28 -17.67 -3.43 6.93
CA ILE A 28 -16.57 -2.88 7.75
C ILE A 28 -17.15 -2.00 8.86
N LEU A 29 -18.05 -1.08 8.51
CA LEU A 29 -18.66 -0.16 9.47
C LEU A 29 -19.52 -0.88 10.52
N SER A 30 -20.16 -1.99 10.15
CA SER A 30 -20.95 -2.81 11.09
C SER A 30 -20.13 -3.40 12.24
N GLN A 31 -18.80 -3.50 12.09
CA GLN A 31 -17.90 -3.95 13.17
C GLN A 31 -17.73 -2.91 14.28
N PHE A 32 -18.03 -1.63 13.99
CA PHE A 32 -17.87 -0.53 14.94
C PHE A 32 -19.20 -0.17 15.61
N HIS A 33 -20.27 -0.04 14.83
CA HIS A 33 -21.59 0.34 15.35
C HIS A 33 -22.70 0.04 14.33
N GLN A 34 -23.96 -0.10 14.79
CA GLN A 34 -25.12 -0.33 13.92
C GLN A 34 -25.59 0.95 13.20
N ASP A 35 -25.61 2.08 13.91
CA ASP A 35 -25.81 3.41 13.32
C ASP A 35 -24.58 3.86 12.52
N ARG A 36 -24.80 4.24 11.26
CA ARG A 36 -23.72 4.54 10.30
C ARG A 36 -22.90 5.76 10.68
N ALA A 37 -23.52 6.86 11.10
CA ALA A 37 -22.80 8.08 11.47
C ALA A 37 -21.87 7.83 12.68
N ARG A 38 -22.31 7.02 13.64
CA ARG A 38 -21.48 6.57 14.76
C ARG A 38 -20.37 5.62 14.30
N ALA A 39 -20.67 4.66 13.43
CA ALA A 39 -19.68 3.71 12.91
C ALA A 39 -18.53 4.43 12.20
N GLU A 40 -18.83 5.42 11.34
CA GLU A 40 -17.81 6.22 10.66
C GLU A 40 -16.96 7.02 11.65
N LYS A 41 -17.55 7.55 12.71
CA LYS A 41 -16.81 8.28 13.75
C LYS A 41 -15.85 7.37 14.51
N GLU A 42 -16.32 6.19 14.93
CA GLU A 42 -15.48 5.22 15.64
C GLU A 42 -14.41 4.62 14.71
N TYR A 43 -14.72 4.41 13.43
CA TYR A 43 -13.74 3.99 12.42
C TYR A 43 -12.60 5.01 12.27
N ARG A 44 -12.92 6.31 12.11
CA ARG A 44 -11.91 7.39 12.04
C ARG A 44 -11.04 7.41 13.30
N LYS A 45 -11.64 7.22 14.47
CA LYS A 45 -10.93 7.15 15.75
C LYS A 45 -9.98 5.95 15.80
N PHE A 46 -10.45 4.76 15.43
CA PHE A 46 -9.65 3.54 15.37
C PHE A 46 -8.43 3.68 14.45
N VAL A 47 -8.63 4.20 13.23
CA VAL A 47 -7.52 4.42 12.28
C VAL A 47 -6.50 5.41 12.83
N LYS A 48 -6.97 6.48 13.50
CA LYS A 48 -6.09 7.46 14.14
C LYS A 48 -5.31 6.84 15.31
N GLU A 49 -5.93 5.99 16.11
CA GLU A 49 -5.28 5.30 17.22
C GLU A 49 -4.21 4.30 16.75
N GLY A 50 -4.43 3.62 15.62
CA GLY A 50 -3.43 2.75 14.99
C GLY A 50 -2.34 3.47 14.20
N SER A 51 -2.49 4.78 13.94
CA SER A 51 -1.51 5.55 13.20
C SER A 51 -0.25 5.79 14.03
N GLY A 52 0.87 5.26 13.57
CA GLY A 52 2.17 5.41 14.23
C GLY A 52 2.51 4.30 15.23
N THR A 53 1.67 3.28 15.35
CA THR A 53 2.05 2.04 16.01
C THR A 53 3.04 1.28 15.14
N ASP A 54 4.18 0.88 15.71
CA ASP A 54 5.11 -0.04 15.06
C ASP A 54 4.56 -1.47 15.13
N VAL A 55 3.67 -1.78 14.19
CA VAL A 55 3.13 -3.14 14.05
C VAL A 55 4.25 -4.13 13.69
N TRP A 56 5.31 -3.68 13.02
CA TRP A 56 6.38 -4.55 12.54
C TRP A 56 7.24 -5.14 13.67
N ALA A 57 7.22 -4.53 14.87
CA ALA A 57 7.86 -5.09 16.05
C ALA A 57 7.34 -6.51 16.41
N ASP A 58 6.07 -6.79 16.10
CA ASP A 58 5.42 -8.09 16.32
C ASP A 58 5.38 -8.96 15.06
N LEU A 59 6.13 -8.61 14.01
CA LEU A 59 6.28 -9.45 12.82
C LEU A 59 7.24 -10.61 13.13
N ARG A 60 6.74 -11.85 12.99
CA ARG A 60 7.48 -13.09 13.22
C ARG A 60 7.68 -13.84 11.90
N GLY A 61 8.89 -14.36 11.70
CA GLY A 61 9.26 -15.12 10.51
C GLY A 61 9.11 -14.36 9.17
N GLY A 62 8.99 -13.03 9.20
CA GLY A 62 8.80 -12.18 8.02
C GLY A 62 7.43 -12.31 7.34
N VAL A 63 6.51 -13.12 7.88
CA VAL A 63 5.25 -13.49 7.22
C VAL A 63 4.03 -13.49 8.14
N ILE A 64 4.20 -13.51 9.47
CA ILE A 64 3.08 -13.56 10.43
C ILE A 64 3.17 -12.36 11.36
N LEU A 65 2.10 -11.58 11.47
CA LEU A 65 1.98 -10.48 12.41
C LEU A 65 1.20 -10.93 13.65
N GLY A 66 1.80 -10.86 14.84
CA GLY A 66 1.09 -11.18 16.08
C GLY A 66 1.99 -11.63 17.23
N THR A 67 1.37 -11.99 18.34
CA THR A 67 2.08 -12.44 19.54
C THR A 67 2.71 -13.82 19.35
N GLU A 68 3.72 -14.16 20.15
CA GLU A 68 4.38 -15.48 20.11
C GLU A 68 3.38 -16.63 20.24
N ARG A 69 2.44 -16.50 21.18
CA ARG A 69 1.35 -17.48 21.38
C ARG A 69 0.49 -17.66 20.12
N PHE A 70 0.22 -16.59 19.38
CA PHE A 70 -0.54 -16.67 18.14
C PHE A 70 0.24 -17.41 17.05
N VAL A 71 1.53 -17.13 16.94
CA VAL A 71 2.44 -17.79 15.99
C VAL A 71 2.55 -19.28 16.28
N GLU A 72 2.79 -19.67 17.54
CA GLU A 72 2.83 -21.08 17.97
C GLU A 72 1.53 -21.83 17.63
N ALA A 73 0.38 -21.17 17.76
CA ALA A 73 -0.92 -21.75 17.40
C ALA A 73 -1.12 -21.87 15.89
N LEU A 74 -0.54 -20.96 15.10
CA LEU A 74 -0.72 -20.89 13.65
C LEU A 74 0.29 -21.75 12.87
N GLU A 75 1.52 -21.90 13.37
CA GLU A 75 2.58 -22.70 12.73
C GLU A 75 2.14 -24.11 12.31
N PRO A 76 1.44 -24.91 13.15
CA PRO A 76 0.99 -26.23 12.76
C PRO A 76 0.01 -26.23 11.59
N LEU A 77 -0.79 -25.17 11.44
CA LEU A 77 -1.78 -25.03 10.37
C LEU A 77 -1.15 -24.62 9.04
N LEU A 78 0.03 -23.98 9.09
CA LEU A 78 0.76 -23.54 7.91
C LEU A 78 1.74 -24.60 7.38
N ARG A 79 2.10 -25.61 8.19
CA ARG A 79 2.90 -26.75 7.73
C ARG A 79 2.26 -27.42 6.50
N GLY A 80 2.97 -27.42 5.37
CA GLY A 80 2.52 -28.01 4.11
C GLY A 80 1.78 -27.06 3.16
N ARG A 81 1.52 -25.81 3.57
CA ARG A 81 1.05 -24.74 2.69
C ARG A 81 2.22 -23.80 2.44
N SER A 82 2.78 -23.83 1.24
CA SER A 82 3.78 -22.83 0.85
C SER A 82 3.11 -21.46 0.88
N PRO A 83 3.61 -20.48 1.65
CA PRO A 83 3.22 -19.10 1.47
C PRO A 83 3.83 -18.65 0.13
N GLU A 84 3.11 -18.89 -0.96
CA GLU A 84 3.53 -18.40 -2.27
C GLU A 84 3.52 -16.87 -2.27
N VAL A 85 4.71 -16.29 -2.25
CA VAL A 85 5.10 -15.26 -3.22
C VAL A 85 6.54 -15.58 -3.64
N PRO A 86 6.79 -16.04 -4.87
CA PRO A 86 8.13 -16.06 -5.44
C PRO A 86 8.65 -14.62 -5.50
N HIS A 87 9.49 -14.23 -4.56
CA HIS A 87 10.25 -13.00 -4.67
C HIS A 87 11.36 -13.31 -5.67
N GLY A 88 11.09 -13.00 -6.94
CA GLY A 88 12.08 -13.10 -8.01
C GLY A 88 13.35 -12.40 -7.56
N GLY A 89 14.41 -13.20 -7.36
CA GLY A 89 15.75 -12.70 -7.18
C GLY A 89 16.23 -12.06 -8.47
N ASP A 90 16.00 -10.77 -8.64
CA ASP A 90 16.85 -9.91 -9.46
C ASP A 90 16.67 -8.44 -9.07
N SER A 91 17.42 -8.00 -8.08
CA SER A 91 17.85 -6.61 -7.97
C SER A 91 19.36 -6.57 -8.15
N SER A 92 19.80 -7.01 -9.34
CA SER A 92 21.03 -6.56 -9.96
C SER A 92 21.16 -5.04 -9.80
N LYS A 93 22.38 -4.65 -9.43
CA LYS A 93 22.85 -3.28 -9.22
C LYS A 93 22.24 -2.30 -10.21
N ARG A 94 21.41 -1.37 -9.71
CA ARG A 94 21.28 -0.07 -10.38
C ARG A 94 22.45 0.77 -9.92
N GLU A 95 23.57 0.69 -10.64
CA GLU A 95 24.60 1.72 -10.54
C GLU A 95 23.95 3.06 -10.91
N ALA A 96 23.96 4.00 -9.96
CA ALA A 96 23.52 5.35 -10.20
C ALA A 96 24.53 6.01 -11.16
N GLY A 97 24.17 6.11 -12.44
CA GLY A 97 24.88 6.95 -13.40
C GLY A 97 24.82 8.40 -12.92
N ASP A 98 26.00 8.98 -12.69
CA ASP A 98 26.19 10.39 -12.33
C ASP A 98 25.46 11.32 -13.34
N PRO A 99 24.52 12.18 -12.87
CA PRO A 99 23.70 13.02 -13.75
C PRO A 99 24.47 14.17 -14.43
N ALA A 100 25.77 14.32 -14.22
CA ALA A 100 26.54 15.43 -14.78
C ALA A 100 26.96 15.29 -16.26
N GLN A 101 26.77 14.15 -16.93
CA GLN A 101 27.33 13.92 -18.28
C GLN A 101 26.33 13.88 -19.46
N THR A 102 25.02 13.98 -19.25
CA THR A 102 24.04 13.81 -20.36
C THR A 102 23.64 15.11 -21.07
N ARG A 103 24.56 16.05 -21.24
CA ARG A 103 24.37 17.25 -22.09
C ARG A 103 25.50 17.35 -23.11
N GLY A 104 25.51 16.44 -24.08
CA GLY A 104 26.56 16.48 -25.11
C GLY A 104 26.50 15.44 -26.20
N ALA A 105 25.35 14.86 -26.57
CA ALA A 105 25.30 13.97 -27.72
C ALA A 105 23.87 13.74 -28.24
N LEU A 106 23.36 14.68 -29.05
CA LEU A 106 22.40 14.35 -30.11
C LEU A 106 22.41 15.51 -31.12
N PHE A 107 23.49 15.54 -31.89
CA PHE A 107 23.66 16.37 -33.08
C PHE A 107 23.21 15.54 -34.30
N ARG A 108 22.57 16.22 -35.26
CA ARG A 108 22.43 15.84 -36.68
C ARG A 108 21.60 14.59 -37.02
N HIS A 109 20.40 14.82 -37.56
CA HIS A 109 20.11 14.62 -38.99
C HIS A 109 18.71 15.13 -39.30
N GLN A 110 18.57 15.89 -40.41
CA GLN A 110 17.39 16.30 -41.19
C GLN A 110 17.71 17.76 -41.62
N GLY A 111 18.31 18.05 -42.78
CA GLY A 111 18.02 17.50 -44.10
C GLY A 111 17.12 18.47 -44.87
N GLN A 112 17.74 19.55 -45.36
CA GLN A 112 17.45 20.40 -46.54
C GLN A 112 16.04 20.46 -47.18
N LEU A 113 15.72 21.66 -47.72
CA LEU A 113 14.84 22.07 -48.87
C LEU A 113 13.73 23.06 -48.44
N ARG A 114 13.49 24.27 -48.98
CA ARG A 114 13.87 25.09 -50.17
C ARG A 114 13.69 26.59 -49.79
N SER A 115 14.59 27.53 -50.11
CA SER A 115 14.54 28.53 -51.22
C SER A 115 13.11 28.97 -51.63
N LYS A 116 12.74 30.25 -51.55
CA LYS A 116 13.22 31.41 -52.34
C LYS A 116 12.85 32.73 -51.67
#